data_AF-A0A1A8SDF6-F1
#
_entry.id   AF-A0A1A8SDF6-F1
#
_cell.length_a   1.000
_cell.length_b   1.000
_cell.length_c   1.000
_cell.angle_alpha   90.00
_cell.angle_beta   90.00
_cell.angle_gamma   90.00
#
_symmetry.space_group_name_H-M   'P 1'
#
loop_
_entity.id
_entity.type
_entity.pdbx_description
1 polymer ?
#
loop_
_entity_poly.entity_id
_entity_poly.type
_entity_poly.pdbx_seq_one_letter_code
_entity_poly.pdbx_strand_id
1 'polypeptide(L)'
;SFQAKYVGSLDVPRPNSRMEIVASMRRIRYEFKAKNIKKKKVSIVVSVDGVKVSLRKKQKRKEWTWDESKMLIMHDPIYRIFYVSHDSQDLKIFSYIARDGSNNSFRCNVFKSK
;
A
#
# COMPACT_ATOMS: atom_id res chain seq x y z
N SER A 1 -14.73 0.19 -3.67
CA SER A 1 -13.43 -0.16 -3.07
C SER A 1 -12.70 -1.14 -3.97
N PHE A 2 -11.36 -1.12 -3.98
CA PHE A 2 -10.53 -1.99 -4.80
C PHE A 2 -9.98 -3.16 -3.97
N GLN A 3 -10.01 -4.37 -4.52
CA GLN A 3 -9.45 -5.54 -3.87
C GLN A 3 -8.04 -5.81 -4.40
N ALA A 4 -7.07 -5.88 -3.50
CA ALA A 4 -5.67 -6.12 -3.85
C ALA A 4 -4.98 -7.05 -2.85
N LYS A 5 -3.74 -7.41 -3.15
CA LYS A 5 -2.81 -8.06 -2.24
C LYS A 5 -1.74 -7.06 -1.86
N TYR A 6 -1.69 -6.66 -0.60
CA TYR A 6 -0.63 -5.83 -0.07
C TYR A 6 0.68 -6.62 -0.01
N VAL A 7 1.70 -6.12 -0.70
CA VAL A 7 3.04 -6.73 -0.77
C VAL A 7 3.84 -6.34 0.46
N GLY A 8 3.90 -5.04 0.74
CA GLY A 8 4.72 -4.47 1.80
C GLY A 8 4.99 -2.99 1.58
N SER A 9 5.73 -2.40 2.51
CA SER A 9 6.19 -1.01 2.44
C SER A 9 7.60 -0.91 2.98
N LEU A 10 8.32 0.12 2.52
CA LEU A 10 9.57 0.58 3.11
C LEU A 10 9.60 2.11 3.07
N ASP A 11 10.39 2.68 3.98
CA ASP A 11 10.77 4.08 3.88
C ASP A 11 11.76 4.25 2.73
N VAL A 12 11.57 5.33 1.98
CA VAL A 12 12.36 5.71 0.82
C VAL A 12 12.80 7.15 0.96
N PRO A 13 13.96 7.53 0.39
CA PRO A 13 14.30 8.94 0.26
C PRO A 13 13.25 9.64 -0.62
N ARG A 14 13.19 10.97 -0.54
CA ARG A 14 12.31 11.78 -1.39
C ARG A 14 12.61 11.46 -2.87
N PRO A 15 11.66 10.87 -3.62
CA PRO A 15 11.92 10.53 -5.01
C PRO A 15 11.99 11.79 -5.88
N ASN A 16 12.99 11.87 -6.75
CA ASN A 16 13.17 12.99 -7.69
C ASN A 16 12.88 12.60 -9.14
N SER A 17 12.77 11.30 -9.44
CA SER A 17 12.53 10.81 -10.79
C SER A 17 11.57 9.62 -10.81
N ARG A 18 10.92 9.41 -11.97
CA ARG A 18 10.09 8.21 -12.19
C ARG A 18 10.91 6.92 -12.05
N MET A 19 12.19 6.95 -12.42
CA MET A 19 13.08 5.79 -12.31
C MET A 19 13.32 5.37 -10.85
N GLU A 20 13.56 6.32 -9.94
CA GLU A 20 13.71 6.04 -8.50
C GLU A 20 12.46 5.42 -7.89
N ILE A 21 11.28 5.87 -8.32
CA ILE A 21 9.99 5.36 -7.86
C ILE A 21 9.84 3.88 -8.25
N VAL A 22 10.11 3.56 -9.53
CA VAL A 22 10.04 2.17 -10.02
C VAL A 22 11.09 1.30 -9.36
N ALA A 23 12.32 1.80 -9.19
CA ALA A 23 13.39 1.09 -8.50
C ALA A 23 13.02 0.75 -7.05
N SER A 24 12.46 1.71 -6.31
CA SER A 24 12.00 1.51 -4.93
C SER A 24 10.86 0.48 -4.84
N MET A 25 9.87 0.58 -5.74
CA MET A 25 8.77 -0.39 -5.82
C MET A 25 9.30 -1.82 -6.06
N ARG A 26 10.23 -1.98 -7.00
CA ARG A 26 10.84 -3.28 -7.32
C ARG A 26 11.67 -3.81 -6.17
N ARG A 27 12.46 -2.96 -5.50
CA ARG A 27 13.24 -3.33 -4.30
C ARG A 27 12.32 -3.90 -3.23
N ILE A 28 11.24 -3.20 -2.86
CA ILE A 28 10.26 -3.66 -1.87
C ILE A 28 9.67 -5.02 -2.29
N ARG A 29 9.28 -5.16 -3.56
CA ARG A 29 8.71 -6.41 -4.08
C ARG A 29 9.67 -7.59 -3.92
N TYR A 30 10.95 -7.42 -4.28
CA TYR A 30 11.94 -8.48 -4.22
C TYR A 30 12.36 -8.81 -2.80
N GLU A 31 12.50 -7.81 -1.93
CA GLU A 31 12.86 -8.03 -0.53
C GLU A 31 11.79 -8.84 0.20
N PHE A 32 10.51 -8.50 0.04
CA PHE A 32 9.41 -9.26 0.65
C PHE A 32 9.25 -10.65 0.06
N LYS A 33 9.59 -10.84 -1.24
CA LYS A 33 9.65 -12.16 -1.87
C LYS A 33 10.77 -13.01 -1.27
N ALA A 34 11.98 -12.46 -1.14
CA ALA A 34 13.14 -13.15 -0.59
C ALA A 34 12.94 -13.56 0.87
N LYS A 35 12.28 -12.70 1.66
CA LYS A 35 11.91 -12.98 3.06
C LYS A 35 10.71 -13.95 3.21
N ASN A 36 10.15 -14.48 2.12
CA ASN A 36 8.96 -15.33 2.12
C ASN A 36 7.74 -14.74 2.85
N ILE A 37 7.61 -13.41 2.86
CA ILE A 37 6.51 -12.73 3.52
C ILE A 37 5.25 -12.86 2.64
N LYS A 38 4.20 -13.47 3.20
CA LYS A 38 2.93 -13.66 2.50
C LYS A 38 2.21 -12.32 2.32
N LYS A 39 1.76 -12.06 1.09
CA LYS A 39 0.95 -10.87 0.76
C LYS A 39 -0.40 -10.91 1.49
N LYS A 40 -0.80 -9.79 2.09
CA LYS A 40 -2.08 -9.68 2.82
C LYS A 40 -3.21 -9.32 1.86
N LYS A 41 -4.37 -9.99 1.94
CA LYS A 41 -5.55 -9.61 1.13
C LYS A 41 -6.17 -8.35 1.74
N VAL A 42 -6.29 -7.29 0.95
CA VAL A 42 -6.73 -5.98 1.42
C VAL A 42 -7.87 -5.41 0.56
N SER A 43 -8.63 -4.51 1.17
CA SER A 43 -9.57 -3.59 0.52
C SER A 43 -8.97 -2.19 0.60
N ILE A 44 -8.87 -1.52 -0.54
CA ILE A 44 -8.40 -0.15 -0.67
C ILE A 44 -9.62 0.71 -0.97
N VAL A 45 -9.87 1.71 -0.14
CA VAL A 45 -10.88 2.74 -0.36
C VAL A 45 -10.15 4.03 -0.70
N VAL A 46 -10.55 4.65 -1.80
CA VAL A 46 -10.05 5.94 -2.25
C VAL A 46 -11.24 6.90 -2.22
N SER A 47 -11.11 8.00 -1.50
CA SER A 47 -12.10 9.08 -1.42
C SER A 47 -11.40 10.43 -1.52
N VAL A 48 -12.19 11.51 -1.45
CA VAL A 48 -11.66 12.88 -1.34
C VAL A 48 -10.85 13.10 -0.07
N ASP A 49 -11.09 12.31 0.99
CA ASP A 49 -10.35 12.39 2.24
C ASP A 49 -8.97 11.75 2.15
N GLY A 50 -8.80 10.76 1.27
CA GLY A 50 -7.52 10.07 1.05
C GLY A 50 -7.66 8.59 0.75
N VAL A 51 -6.65 7.83 1.16
CA VAL A 51 -6.53 6.39 0.91
C VAL A 51 -6.59 5.63 2.23
N LYS A 52 -7.60 4.75 2.36
CA LYS A 52 -7.75 3.83 3.50
C LYS A 52 -7.50 2.40 3.02
N VAL A 53 -6.58 1.69 3.66
CA VAL A 53 -6.29 0.29 3.37
C VAL A 53 -6.63 -0.55 4.59
N SER A 54 -7.51 -1.52 4.42
CA SER A 54 -7.91 -2.46 5.48
C SER A 54 -7.79 -3.90 5.04
N LEU A 55 -7.61 -4.81 6.01
CA LEU A 55 -7.66 -6.25 5.75
C LEU A 55 -9.02 -6.65 5.17
N ARG A 56 -9.02 -7.49 4.14
CA ARG A 56 -10.26 -7.98 3.55
C ARG A 56 -10.91 -8.99 4.50
N LYS A 57 -12.13 -8.69 4.98
CA LYS A 57 -12.96 -9.64 5.72
C LYS A 57 -13.22 -10.88 4.87
N LYS A 58 -12.98 -12.07 5.45
CA LYS A 58 -13.66 -13.29 4.96
C LYS A 58 -15.10 -13.19 5.46
N GLN A 59 -16.09 -13.32 4.58
CA GLN A 59 -17.48 -13.50 5.01
C GLN A 59 -17.54 -14.82 5.82
N LYS A 60 -17.42 -14.73 7.15
CA LYS A 60 -17.95 -15.74 8.04
C LYS A 60 -19.31 -15.24 8.51
N ARG A 61 -20.32 -16.10 8.32
CA ARG A 61 -21.70 -15.93 8.75
C ARG A 61 -21.68 -15.81 10.29
N LYS A 62 -22.15 -14.68 10.83
CA LYS A 62 -22.25 -14.32 12.27
C LYS A 62 -20.94 -14.07 13.02
N GLU A 63 -20.63 -12.80 13.30
CA GLU A 63 -20.18 -12.30 14.62
C GLU A 63 -20.04 -10.77 14.61
N TRP A 64 -20.60 -10.13 15.63
CA TRP A 64 -20.94 -8.70 15.69
C TRP A 64 -19.86 -7.78 16.30
N THR A 65 -18.61 -8.20 16.43
CA THR A 65 -17.60 -7.40 17.16
C THR A 65 -16.20 -7.45 16.53
N TRP A 66 -16.08 -7.15 15.24
CA TRP A 66 -14.76 -6.92 14.64
C TRP A 66 -14.49 -5.42 14.56
N ASP A 67 -13.73 -4.92 15.54
CA ASP A 67 -13.24 -3.54 15.63
C ASP A 67 -12.54 -3.14 14.32
N GLU A 68 -13.09 -2.14 13.63
CA GLU A 68 -12.56 -1.64 12.36
C GLU A 68 -11.12 -1.14 12.49
N SER A 69 -10.76 -0.64 13.67
CA SER A 69 -9.42 -0.15 13.99
C SER A 69 -8.39 -1.27 13.90
N LYS A 70 -8.75 -2.49 14.32
CA LYS A 70 -7.87 -3.67 14.24
C LYS A 70 -7.66 -4.18 12.81
N MET A 71 -8.55 -3.83 11.90
CA MET A 71 -8.44 -4.22 10.48
C MET A 71 -7.74 -3.15 9.64
N LEU A 72 -7.58 -1.94 10.18
CA LEU A 72 -6.92 -0.84 9.50
C LEU A 72 -5.41 -1.11 9.40
N ILE A 73 -4.88 -1.08 8.18
CA ILE A 73 -3.43 -1.20 7.95
C ILE A 73 -2.81 0.19 7.86
N MET A 74 -3.45 1.09 7.13
CA MET A 74 -2.99 2.46 6.93
C MET A 74 -4.16 3.34 6.48
N HIS A 75 -4.07 4.60 6.87
CA HIS A 75 -4.98 5.66 6.46
C HIS A 75 -4.15 6.91 6.19
N ASP A 76 -3.96 7.24 4.92
CA ASP A 76 -3.12 8.35 4.48
C ASP A 76 -4.04 9.42 3.85
N PRO A 77 -4.15 10.61 4.46
CA PRO A 77 -4.94 11.72 3.91
C PRO A 77 -4.47 12.12 2.51
N ILE A 78 -5.39 12.66 1.69
CA ILE A 78 -5.11 12.97 0.28
C ILE A 78 -3.90 13.89 0.11
N TYR A 79 -3.75 14.90 0.97
CA TYR A 79 -2.64 15.87 0.91
C TYR A 79 -1.27 15.27 1.25
N ARG A 80 -1.22 14.04 1.79
CA ARG A 80 0.03 13.31 2.05
C ARG A 80 0.42 12.38 0.92
N ILE A 81 -0.47 12.08 -0.01
CA ILE A 81 -0.17 11.22 -1.15
C ILE A 81 0.74 12.01 -2.11
N PHE A 82 2.02 11.64 -2.14
CA PHE A 82 3.04 12.31 -2.93
C PHE A 82 3.03 11.86 -4.39
N TYR A 83 2.90 10.55 -4.63
CA TYR A 83 2.93 10.00 -5.97
C TYR A 83 2.23 8.64 -6.04
N VAL A 84 1.64 8.33 -7.20
CA VAL A 84 1.02 7.02 -7.49
C VAL A 84 1.65 6.46 -8.78
N SER A 85 2.02 5.19 -8.78
CA SER A 85 2.74 4.56 -9.88
C SER A 85 2.39 3.09 -10.07
N HIS A 86 2.75 2.54 -11.23
CA HIS A 86 2.70 1.11 -11.52
C HIS A 86 4.03 0.62 -12.09
N ASP A 87 4.29 -0.68 -12.02
CA ASP A 87 5.48 -1.27 -12.65
C ASP A 87 5.26 -1.38 -14.17
N SER A 88 6.16 -0.81 -14.96
CA SER A 88 6.08 -0.87 -16.43
C SER A 88 6.18 -2.29 -17.01
N GLN A 89 6.71 -3.24 -16.24
CA GLN A 89 6.84 -4.64 -16.66
C GLN A 89 5.76 -5.57 -16.09
N ASP A 90 5.08 -5.15 -15.02
CA ASP A 90 3.95 -5.90 -14.44
C ASP A 90 2.89 -4.88 -14.00
N LEU A 91 1.98 -4.53 -14.91
CA LEU A 91 0.90 -3.56 -14.67
C LEU A 91 -0.04 -3.97 -13.52
N LYS A 92 0.04 -5.23 -13.05
CA LYS A 92 -0.69 -5.66 -11.85
C LYS A 92 -0.03 -5.16 -10.56
N ILE A 93 1.23 -4.74 -10.60
CA ILE A 93 1.93 -4.15 -9.46
C ILE A 93 1.76 -2.64 -9.52
N PHE A 94 1.24 -2.09 -8.43
CA PHE A 94 1.09 -0.65 -8.25
C PHE A 94 1.54 -0.24 -6.87
N SER A 95 1.87 1.04 -6.73
CA SER A 95 2.27 1.62 -5.46
C SER A 95 1.77 3.05 -5.33
N TYR A 96 1.67 3.50 -4.09
CA TYR A 96 1.61 4.92 -3.80
C TYR A 96 2.64 5.27 -2.73
N ILE A 97 3.13 6.49 -2.79
CA ILE A 97 4.08 7.05 -1.84
C ILE A 97 3.33 8.08 -1.00
N ALA A 98 3.36 7.90 0.31
CA ALA A 98 2.82 8.86 1.26
C ALA A 98 3.97 9.54 2.01
N ARG A 99 3.86 10.85 2.22
CA ARG A 99 4.78 11.61 3.08
C ARG A 99 4.33 11.48 4.53
N ASP A 100 5.25 11.16 5.43
CA ASP A 100 4.96 11.20 6.85
C ASP A 100 4.86 12.67 7.33
N GLY A 101 3.97 12.95 8.28
CA GLY A 101 3.69 14.31 8.74
C GLY A 101 4.70 14.83 9.76
N SER A 102 5.30 13.93 10.55
CA SER A 102 6.25 14.26 11.62
C SER A 102 7.70 14.30 11.14
N ASN A 103 8.06 13.37 10.26
CA ASN A 103 9.38 13.29 9.65
C ASN A 103 9.26 13.52 8.16
N ASN A 104 10.25 14.16 7.53
CA ASN A 104 10.27 14.34 6.07
C ASN A 104 10.57 13.04 5.31
N SER A 105 10.12 11.91 5.84
CA SER A 105 10.25 10.57 5.28
C SER A 105 9.09 10.28 4.33
N PHE A 106 9.36 9.40 3.37
CA PHE A 106 8.39 8.96 2.38
C PHE A 106 8.24 7.45 2.52
N ARG A 107 6.99 6.98 2.59
CA ARG A 107 6.67 5.55 2.66
C ARG A 107 6.09 5.09 1.35
N CYS A 108 6.76 4.15 0.68
CA CYS A 108 6.26 3.54 -0.54
C CYS A 108 5.47 2.27 -0.19
N ASN A 109 4.17 2.26 -0.51
CA ASN A 109 3.26 1.15 -0.24
C ASN A 109 3.00 0.37 -1.53
N VAL A 110 3.37 -0.91 -1.58
CA VAL A 110 3.30 -1.73 -2.81
C VAL A 110 2.18 -2.77 -2.73
N PHE A 111 1.43 -2.90 -3.83
CA PHE A 111 0.27 -3.77 -3.96
C PHE A 111 0.35 -4.58 -5.25
N LYS A 112 -0.35 -5.71 -5.28
CA LYS A 112 -0.63 -6.49 -6.48
C LYS A 112 -2.14 -6.59 -6.68
N SER A 113 -2.64 -6.16 -7.84
CA SER A 113 -4.04 -6.36 -8.26
C SER A 113 -4.34 -7.86 -8.46
N LYS A 114 -5.62 -8.21 -8.64
CA LYS A 114 -6.00 -9.57 -9.01
C LYS A 114 -5.54 -9.94 -10.42
#